data_AF-A0A847MVE4-F1
#
_entry.id   AF-A0A847MVE4-F1
#
_cell.length_a   1.000
_cell.length_b   1.000
_cell.length_c   1.000
_cell.angle_alpha   90.00
_cell.angle_beta   90.00
_cell.angle_gamma   90.00
#
_symmetry.space_group_name_H-M   'P 1'
#
loop_
_entity.id
_entity.type
_entity.pdbx_description
1 polymer ?
#
loop_
_entity_poly.entity_id
_entity_poly.type
_entity_poly.pdbx_seq_one_letter_code
_entity_poly.pdbx_strand_id
1 'polypeptide(L)'
;MASDSRPSFDDLGMATARLWATRSPDPKVQVGACLLDHHNRVVGVGYNGRAAGEPNERESLEQGHSGFIHAEVNALLAANWNGDAHTLYVTHEPCATCARLIVNSRRVRRVVYESTYTEVVRSDSGLPSGAAILRHSEIEVDQAPA
;
A
#
# COMPACT_ATOMS: atom_id res chain seq x y z
N MET A 1 16.52 24.33 13.08
CA MET A 1 17.37 24.16 11.88
C MET A 1 16.78 23.00 11.11
N ALA A 2 16.10 23.25 9.98
CA ALA A 2 15.65 22.16 9.12
C ALA A 2 16.90 21.55 8.47
N SER A 3 17.06 20.23 8.51
CA SER A 3 18.20 19.56 7.87
C SER A 3 18.18 19.85 6.38
N ASP A 4 19.29 20.37 5.89
CA ASP A 4 19.52 20.85 4.51
C ASP A 4 19.75 19.71 3.50
N SER A 5 19.02 18.60 3.63
CA SER A 5 19.12 17.46 2.72
C SER A 5 17.84 17.31 1.92
N ARG A 6 17.95 17.46 0.60
CA ARG A 6 16.88 17.14 -0.35
C ARG A 6 16.38 15.71 -0.08
N PRO A 7 15.07 15.49 0.14
CA PRO A 7 14.52 14.16 0.36
C PRO A 7 14.81 13.23 -0.81
N SER A 8 15.06 11.95 -0.52
CA SER A 8 15.12 10.92 -1.55
C SER A 8 13.72 10.67 -2.13
N PHE A 9 13.64 9.93 -3.25
CA PHE A 9 12.34 9.55 -3.80
C PHE A 9 11.61 8.51 -2.93
N ASP A 10 12.34 7.70 -2.18
CA ASP A 10 11.75 6.79 -1.20
C ASP A 10 11.11 7.59 -0.04
N ASP A 11 11.79 8.63 0.45
CA ASP A 11 11.24 9.54 1.47
C ASP A 11 9.97 10.22 0.95
N LEU A 12 9.99 10.69 -0.30
CA LEU A 12 8.85 11.36 -0.93
C LEU A 12 7.68 10.39 -1.14
N GLY A 13 7.95 9.18 -1.63
CA GLY A 13 6.95 8.14 -1.84
C GLY A 13 6.27 7.73 -0.53
N MET A 14 7.06 7.45 0.51
CA MET A 14 6.54 7.07 1.82
C MET A 14 5.83 8.24 2.52
N ALA A 15 6.38 9.46 2.47
CA ALA A 15 5.71 10.65 3.01
C ALA A 15 4.35 10.91 2.33
N THR A 16 4.27 10.68 1.01
CA THR A 16 3.00 10.78 0.28
C THR A 16 2.02 9.70 0.72
N ALA A 17 2.47 8.45 0.88
CA ALA A 17 1.63 7.38 1.40
C ALA A 17 1.09 7.70 2.81
N ARG A 18 1.94 8.19 3.72
CA ARG A 18 1.53 8.65 5.06
C ARG A 18 0.53 9.81 5.00
N LEU A 19 0.75 10.79 4.12
CA LEU A 19 -0.20 11.89 3.91
C LEU A 19 -1.56 11.36 3.47
N TRP A 20 -1.60 10.41 2.53
CA TRP A 20 -2.85 9.81 2.07
C TRP A 20 -3.55 8.98 3.15
N ALA A 21 -2.79 8.31 4.03
CA ALA A 21 -3.35 7.60 5.18
C ALA A 21 -4.22 8.51 6.07
N THR A 22 -3.86 9.80 6.20
CA THR A 22 -4.64 10.77 7.01
C THR A 22 -6.08 11.00 6.53
N ARG A 23 -6.43 10.55 5.31
CA ARG A 23 -7.79 10.59 4.78
C ARG A 23 -8.64 9.36 5.12
N SER A 24 -8.03 8.31 5.66
CA SER A 24 -8.74 7.11 6.07
C SER A 24 -9.72 7.42 7.20
N PRO A 25 -10.98 6.96 7.11
CA PRO A 25 -11.96 7.10 8.19
C PRO A 25 -11.80 6.02 9.27
N ASP A 26 -10.92 5.03 9.10
CA ASP A 26 -10.84 3.90 10.03
C ASP A 26 -10.23 4.36 11.36
N PRO A 27 -10.93 4.22 12.50
CA PRO A 27 -10.39 4.59 13.80
C PRO A 27 -9.31 3.61 14.30
N LYS A 28 -9.19 2.40 13.71
CA LYS A 28 -8.20 1.40 14.15
C LYS A 28 -6.90 1.47 13.37
N VAL A 29 -6.97 1.47 12.04
CA VAL A 29 -5.78 1.39 11.17
C VAL A 29 -5.98 2.28 9.96
N GLN A 30 -5.22 3.38 9.91
CA GLN A 30 -5.17 4.24 8.74
C GLN A 30 -4.05 3.79 7.81
N VAL A 31 -4.40 3.29 6.63
CA VAL A 31 -3.46 2.84 5.61
C VAL A 31 -3.51 3.81 4.44
N GLY A 32 -2.34 4.24 3.99
CA GLY A 32 -2.17 4.98 2.75
C GLY A 32 -1.14 4.31 1.83
N ALA A 33 -1.28 4.59 0.54
CA ALA A 33 -0.45 4.05 -0.54
C ALA A 33 -0.17 5.12 -1.61
N CYS A 34 1.01 5.03 -2.22
CA CYS A 34 1.47 5.91 -3.30
C CYS A 34 2.23 5.09 -4.36
N LEU A 35 1.91 5.28 -5.63
CA LEU A 35 2.61 4.71 -6.78
C LEU A 35 3.44 5.79 -7.45
N LEU A 36 4.75 5.55 -7.53
CA LEU A 36 5.65 6.31 -8.36
C LEU A 36 5.95 5.54 -9.65
N ASP A 37 5.94 6.23 -10.78
CA ASP A 37 6.47 5.69 -12.04
C ASP A 37 8.01 5.66 -12.04
N HIS A 38 8.62 5.10 -13.08
CA HIS A 38 10.07 5.06 -13.26
C HIS A 38 10.74 6.45 -13.41
N HIS A 39 9.95 7.52 -13.58
CA HIS A 39 10.41 8.91 -13.55
C HIS A 39 10.17 9.59 -12.20
N ASN A 40 9.78 8.83 -11.17
CA ASN A 40 9.44 9.28 -9.83
C ASN A 40 8.25 10.25 -9.78
N ARG A 41 7.31 10.14 -10.71
CA ARG A 41 6.07 10.91 -10.71
C ARG A 41 4.99 10.13 -9.99
N VAL A 42 4.21 10.82 -9.15
CA VAL A 42 3.02 10.23 -8.54
C VAL A 42 2.00 9.93 -9.63
N VAL A 43 1.70 8.65 -9.83
CA VAL A 43 0.73 8.21 -10.85
C VAL A 43 -0.53 7.63 -10.24
N GLY A 44 -0.49 7.18 -8.98
CA GLY A 44 -1.63 6.63 -8.27
C GLY A 44 -1.46 6.76 -6.77
N VAL A 45 -2.56 6.95 -6.05
CA VAL A 45 -2.58 7.17 -4.61
C VAL A 45 -3.88 6.63 -4.04
N GLY A 46 -3.84 6.14 -2.81
CA GLY A 46 -5.00 5.53 -2.18
C GLY A 46 -4.91 5.52 -0.67
N TYR A 47 -6.06 5.41 -0.02
CA TYR A 47 -6.19 5.13 1.41
C TYR A 47 -7.28 4.09 1.62
N ASN A 48 -7.31 3.42 2.76
CA ASN A 48 -8.38 2.45 3.04
C ASN A 48 -9.70 3.17 3.32
N GLY A 49 -10.75 2.81 2.60
CA GLY A 49 -12.06 3.46 2.68
C GLY A 49 -13.11 2.71 1.87
N ARG A 50 -14.37 3.12 1.96
CA ARG A 50 -15.46 2.50 1.19
C ARG A 50 -15.43 2.94 -0.28
N ALA A 51 -16.24 2.26 -1.09
CA ALA A 51 -16.46 2.63 -2.47
C ALA A 51 -16.99 4.08 -2.58
N ALA A 52 -16.62 4.76 -3.68
CA ALA A 52 -17.08 6.12 -3.94
C ALA A 52 -18.62 6.17 -3.99
N GLY A 53 -19.19 7.12 -3.25
CA GLY A 53 -20.65 7.30 -3.15
C GLY A 53 -21.30 6.61 -1.94
N GLU A 54 -20.58 5.77 -1.21
CA GLU A 54 -21.07 5.18 0.05
C GLU A 54 -20.69 6.03 1.28
N PRO A 55 -21.44 5.95 2.40
CA PRO A 55 -21.05 6.57 3.66
C PRO A 55 -19.71 5.98 4.13
N ASN A 56 -18.64 6.76 4.11
CA ASN A 56 -17.27 6.27 4.32
C ASN A 56 -17.00 5.93 5.81
N GLU A 57 -17.66 4.90 6.30
CA GLU A 57 -17.71 4.44 7.68
C GLU A 57 -17.49 2.92 7.74
N ARG A 58 -16.98 2.45 8.89
CA ARG A 58 -16.62 1.05 9.07
C ARG A 58 -17.86 0.18 9.28
N GLU A 59 -17.93 -0.98 8.63
CA GLU A 59 -19.07 -1.91 8.74
C GLU A 59 -19.04 -2.73 10.02
N SER A 60 -17.88 -3.29 10.37
CA SER A 60 -17.72 -4.09 11.59
C SER A 60 -16.35 -3.87 12.23
N LEU A 61 -16.32 -3.92 13.57
CA LEU A 61 -15.08 -3.89 14.34
C LEU A 61 -14.33 -5.22 14.33
N GLU A 62 -14.95 -6.29 13.85
CA GLU A 62 -14.32 -7.60 13.68
C GLU A 62 -13.16 -7.52 12.67
N GLN A 63 -12.13 -8.33 12.91
CA GLN A 63 -10.94 -8.36 12.07
C GLN A 63 -11.30 -8.90 10.68
N GLY A 64 -10.90 -8.18 9.63
CA GLY A 64 -11.20 -8.58 8.24
C GLY A 64 -12.62 -8.20 7.76
N HIS A 65 -13.45 -7.59 8.60
CA HIS A 65 -14.83 -7.21 8.28
C HIS A 65 -15.05 -5.69 8.31
N SER A 66 -14.00 -4.89 8.07
CA SER A 66 -14.13 -3.42 8.08
C SER A 66 -15.04 -2.88 6.97
N GLY A 67 -15.19 -3.62 5.86
CA GLY A 67 -15.88 -3.15 4.65
C GLY A 67 -15.07 -2.15 3.82
N PHE A 68 -13.85 -1.82 4.26
CA PHE A 68 -12.97 -0.90 3.54
C PHE A 68 -12.20 -1.60 2.42
N ILE A 69 -12.21 -0.98 1.24
CA ILE A 69 -11.27 -1.28 0.17
C ILE A 69 -9.89 -0.83 0.64
N HIS A 70 -8.88 -1.68 0.47
CA HIS A 70 -7.52 -1.43 0.91
C HIS A 70 -6.86 -0.28 0.14
N ALA A 71 -5.90 0.40 0.77
CA ALA A 71 -5.19 1.54 0.19
C ALA A 71 -4.46 1.18 -1.10
N GLU A 72 -3.85 -0.01 -1.15
CA GLU A 72 -3.16 -0.55 -2.31
C GLU A 72 -4.11 -0.73 -3.49
N VAL A 73 -5.31 -1.25 -3.23
CA VAL A 73 -6.33 -1.44 -4.27
C VAL A 73 -6.79 -0.09 -4.81
N ASN A 74 -7.09 0.86 -3.92
CA ASN A 74 -7.48 2.21 -4.33
C ASN A 74 -6.36 2.91 -5.11
N ALA A 75 -5.10 2.75 -4.73
CA ALA A 75 -3.97 3.30 -5.48
C ALA A 75 -3.82 2.66 -6.87
N LEU A 76 -3.96 1.33 -6.99
CA LEU A 76 -3.92 0.61 -8.28
C LEU A 76 -5.07 1.01 -9.20
N LEU A 77 -6.28 1.24 -8.65
CA LEU A 77 -7.45 1.67 -9.41
C LEU A 77 -7.32 3.13 -9.89
N ALA A 78 -6.76 4.00 -9.06
CA ALA A 78 -6.54 5.41 -9.40
C ALA A 78 -5.31 5.63 -10.30
N ALA A 79 -4.46 4.63 -10.47
CA ALA A 79 -3.19 4.76 -11.16
C ALA A 79 -3.36 5.10 -12.65
N ASN A 80 -2.68 6.17 -13.07
CA ASN A 80 -2.43 6.46 -14.47
C ASN A 80 -1.26 5.59 -14.97
N TRP A 81 -1.57 4.40 -15.48
CA TRP A 81 -0.60 3.39 -15.92
C TRP A 81 0.16 3.81 -17.19
N ASN A 82 1.17 4.67 -17.01
CA ASN A 82 2.13 5.03 -18.06
C ASN A 82 3.45 4.30 -17.82
N GLY A 83 3.90 3.55 -18.83
CA GLY A 83 5.16 2.79 -18.75
C GLY A 83 5.09 1.57 -17.82
N ASP A 84 6.27 1.09 -17.44
CA ASP A 84 6.48 -0.07 -16.57
C ASP A 84 7.42 0.29 -15.40
N ALA A 85 7.69 -0.67 -14.52
CA ALA A 85 8.63 -0.53 -13.41
C ALA A 85 8.26 0.54 -12.39
N HIS A 86 7.01 0.47 -11.91
CA HIS A 86 6.52 1.32 -10.83
C HIS A 86 7.00 0.83 -9.47
N THR A 87 7.12 1.77 -8.53
CA THR A 87 7.34 1.48 -7.12
C THR A 87 6.10 1.84 -6.31
N LEU A 88 5.58 0.89 -5.56
CA LEU A 88 4.48 1.09 -4.62
C LEU A 88 5.03 1.33 -3.22
N TYR A 89 4.70 2.48 -2.65
CA TYR A 89 4.93 2.80 -1.25
C TYR A 89 3.62 2.61 -0.49
N VAL A 90 3.66 1.93 0.65
CA VAL A 90 2.48 1.69 1.47
C VAL A 90 2.84 1.74 2.95
N THR A 91 1.98 2.35 3.76
CA THR A 91 2.24 2.49 5.22
C THR A 91 2.30 1.15 5.97
N HIS A 92 1.67 0.09 5.43
CA HIS A 92 1.58 -1.23 6.05
C HIS A 92 1.93 -2.32 5.03
N GLU A 93 2.52 -3.42 5.47
CA GLU A 93 2.79 -4.57 4.59
C GLU A 93 1.50 -5.01 3.88
N PRO A 94 1.51 -5.18 2.54
CA PRO A 94 0.32 -5.59 1.81
C PRO A 94 -0.21 -6.95 2.29
N CYS A 95 -1.54 -7.08 2.43
CA CYS A 95 -2.14 -8.38 2.68
C CYS A 95 -1.97 -9.31 1.46
N ALA A 96 -2.20 -10.62 1.63
CA ALA A 96 -2.06 -11.60 0.56
C ALA A 96 -2.94 -11.29 -0.67
N THR A 97 -4.12 -10.71 -0.48
CA THR A 97 -5.00 -10.31 -1.59
C THR A 97 -4.41 -9.12 -2.34
N CYS A 98 -3.97 -8.08 -1.63
CA CYS A 98 -3.34 -6.92 -2.27
C CYS A 98 -2.05 -7.29 -2.97
N ALA A 99 -1.21 -8.15 -2.38
CA ALA A 99 -0.02 -8.70 -3.02
C ALA A 99 -0.32 -9.36 -4.36
N ARG A 100 -1.38 -10.17 -4.46
CA ARG A 100 -1.80 -10.80 -5.72
C ARG A 100 -2.27 -9.79 -6.76
N LEU A 101 -2.99 -8.75 -6.34
CA LEU A 101 -3.43 -7.66 -7.23
C LEU A 101 -2.23 -6.85 -7.74
N ILE A 102 -1.25 -6.57 -6.88
CA ILE A 102 0.01 -5.92 -7.25
C ILE A 102 0.74 -6.75 -8.31
N VAL A 103 0.91 -8.07 -8.08
CA VAL A 103 1.50 -8.99 -9.07
C VAL A 103 0.72 -8.97 -10.37
N ASN A 104 -0.61 -9.05 -10.31
CA ASN A 104 -1.46 -9.09 -11.49
C ASN A 104 -1.49 -7.78 -12.27
N SER A 105 -1.13 -6.64 -11.65
CA SER A 105 -0.96 -5.38 -12.37
C SER A 105 0.11 -5.49 -13.48
N ARG A 106 1.12 -6.37 -13.30
CA ARG A 106 2.32 -6.51 -14.15
C ARG A 106 3.18 -5.25 -14.29
N ARG A 107 2.82 -4.14 -13.62
CA ARG A 107 3.47 -2.82 -13.76
C ARG A 107 4.38 -2.47 -12.58
N VAL A 108 4.12 -3.04 -11.40
CA VAL A 108 4.90 -2.79 -10.17
C VAL A 108 6.08 -3.75 -10.10
N ARG A 109 7.27 -3.22 -9.81
CA ARG A 109 8.52 -3.99 -9.68
C ARG A 109 9.12 -3.95 -8.28
N ARG A 110 8.75 -2.94 -7.49
CA ARG A 110 9.21 -2.76 -6.12
C ARG A 110 8.06 -2.31 -5.23
N VAL A 111 8.03 -2.85 -4.02
CA VAL A 111 7.10 -2.45 -2.95
C VAL A 111 7.92 -2.07 -1.73
N VAL A 112 7.65 -0.89 -1.18
CA VAL A 112 8.27 -0.40 0.06
C VAL A 112 7.16 -0.21 1.09
N TYR A 113 7.29 -0.85 2.25
CA TYR A 113 6.32 -0.70 3.34
C TYR A 113 6.95 -0.18 4.63
N GLU A 114 6.21 0.53 5.46
CA GLU A 114 6.72 1.06 6.74
C GLU A 114 6.50 0.07 7.91
N SER A 115 5.24 -0.27 8.18
CA SER A 115 4.86 -1.13 9.30
C SER A 115 4.62 -2.56 8.85
N THR A 116 5.07 -3.54 9.62
CA THR A 116 4.73 -4.95 9.39
C THR A 116 3.24 -5.20 9.66
N TYR A 117 2.66 -6.12 8.89
CA TYR A 117 1.28 -6.54 9.08
C TYR A 117 1.19 -8.06 9.01
N THR A 118 0.60 -8.66 10.05
CA THR A 118 0.47 -10.12 10.15
C THR A 118 -0.98 -10.55 10.00
N GLU A 119 -1.29 -11.29 8.93
CA GLU A 119 -2.56 -12.00 8.79
C GLU A 119 -2.54 -13.28 9.65
N VAL A 120 -2.83 -13.15 10.94
CA VAL A 120 -2.71 -14.23 11.95
C VAL A 120 -3.33 -15.54 11.47
N VAL A 121 -4.60 -15.53 11.07
CA VAL A 121 -5.31 -16.74 10.60
C VAL A 121 -4.61 -17.43 9.42
N ARG A 122 -4.06 -16.64 8.49
CA ARG A 122 -3.32 -17.18 7.34
C ARG A 122 -1.97 -17.72 7.75
N SER A 123 -1.26 -17.00 8.62
CA SER A 123 0.03 -17.41 9.17
C SER A 123 -0.09 -18.74 9.93
N ASP A 124 -1.10 -18.88 10.78
CA ASP A 124 -1.38 -20.10 11.55
C ASP A 124 -1.74 -21.28 10.64
N SER A 125 -2.30 -20.99 9.47
CA SER A 125 -2.61 -21.98 8.43
C SER A 125 -1.41 -22.31 7.53
N GLY A 126 -0.22 -21.77 7.80
CA GLY A 126 0.99 -21.98 6.99
C GLY A 126 0.92 -21.38 5.59
N LEU A 127 0.02 -20.42 5.35
CA LEU A 127 -0.14 -19.78 4.05
C LEU A 127 0.85 -18.61 3.89
N PRO A 128 1.32 -18.31 2.66
CA PRO A 128 2.30 -17.25 2.46
C PRO A 128 1.72 -15.87 2.79
N SER A 129 2.57 -15.01 3.38
CA SER A 129 2.30 -13.59 3.59
C SER A 129 2.26 -12.83 2.28
N GLY A 130 1.79 -11.58 2.31
CA GLY A 130 1.84 -10.70 1.14
C GLY A 130 3.28 -10.46 0.65
N ALA A 131 4.22 -10.17 1.55
CA ALA A 131 5.62 -10.02 1.18
C ALA A 131 6.21 -11.30 0.55
N ALA A 132 5.84 -12.48 1.04
CA ALA A 132 6.28 -13.75 0.45
C ALA A 132 5.72 -13.96 -0.98
N ILE A 133 4.45 -13.62 -1.21
CA ILE A 133 3.83 -13.69 -2.55
C ILE A 133 4.52 -12.75 -3.54
N LEU A 134 4.82 -11.52 -3.11
CA LEU A 134 5.52 -10.53 -3.92
C LEU A 134 6.92 -11.00 -4.31
N ARG A 135 7.73 -11.43 -3.32
CA ARG A 135 9.10 -11.92 -3.56
C ARG A 135 9.12 -13.16 -4.46
N HIS A 136 8.17 -14.08 -4.30
CA HIS A 136 8.06 -15.26 -5.17
C HIS A 136 7.76 -14.89 -6.63
N SER A 137 7.16 -13.71 -6.85
CA SER A 137 6.85 -13.19 -8.19
C SER A 137 7.91 -12.21 -8.70
N GLU A 138 9.12 -12.25 -8.14
CA GLU A 138 10.27 -11.40 -8.53
C GLU A 138 10.01 -9.89 -8.36
N ILE A 139 9.14 -9.51 -7.43
CA ILE A 139 8.95 -8.13 -6.99
C ILE A 139 9.87 -7.87 -5.79
N GLU A 140 10.65 -6.79 -5.87
CA GLU A 140 11.49 -6.32 -4.77
C GLU A 140 10.61 -5.83 -3.61
N VAL A 141 10.97 -6.19 -2.38
CA VAL A 141 10.18 -5.84 -1.19
C VAL A 141 11.08 -5.38 -0.06
N ASP A 142 10.98 -4.08 0.24
CA ASP A 142 11.75 -3.40 1.28
C ASP A 142 10.85 -2.93 2.42
N GLN A 143 11.43 -2.88 3.62
CA GLN A 143 10.83 -2.18 4.76
C GLN A 143 11.54 -0.83 4.93
N ALA A 144 10.79 0.26 4.90
CA ALA A 144 11.29 1.60 5.18
C ALA A 144 11.81 1.69 6.62
N PRO A 145 12.87 2.46 6.87
CA PRO A 145 13.34 2.73 8.22
C PRO A 145 12.25 3.43 9.04
N ALA A 146 12.14 3.02 10.30
CA ALA A 146 11.21 3.61 11.27
C ALA A 146 11.53 5.08 11.56
#